data_AF-A0A532VBR9-F1
#
_entry.id   AF-A0A532VBR9-F1
#
_cell.length_a   1.000
_cell.length_b   1.000
_cell.length_c   1.000
_cell.angle_alpha   90.00
_cell.angle_beta   90.00
_cell.angle_gamma   90.00
#
_symmetry.space_group_name_H-M   'P 1'
#
loop_
_entity.id
_entity.type
_entity.pdbx_description
1 polymer ?
#
loop_
_entity_poly.entity_id
_entity_poly.type
_entity_poly.pdbx_seq_one_letter_code
_entity_poly.pdbx_strand_id
1 'polypeptide(L)'
;MKEKGLEVTSKVLEHELVESPARIRTLLKLTEGQKVVKTSRLRSVNKELVMFTTAYVRSDLCAGLEKDDLTNRSLYQLLWDRYRLKISYGHRTLEAVAASKYEADMLKVPRRSLLVYLESVSSLEGGTPIEYFEAWHRGDRCKFAIELVPAEKMKKVISPHGQDSTFWSSVASTKQKL
;
A
#
# COMPACT_ATOMS: atom_id res chain seq x y z
N MET A 1 -6.55 -14.00 -1.48
CA MET A 1 -6.52 -14.39 -2.91
C MET A 1 -6.03 -15.83 -3.09
N LYS A 2 -4.87 -16.22 -2.53
CA LYS A 2 -4.44 -17.64 -2.49
C LYS A 2 -5.48 -18.57 -1.83
N GLU A 3 -6.11 -18.14 -0.74
CA GLU A 3 -7.18 -18.90 -0.05
C GLU A 3 -8.45 -19.12 -0.89
N LYS A 4 -8.64 -18.37 -1.98
CA LYS A 4 -9.77 -18.55 -2.92
C LYS A 4 -9.38 -19.39 -4.14
N GLY A 5 -8.22 -20.07 -4.12
CA GLY A 5 -7.71 -20.85 -5.26
C GLY A 5 -7.27 -20.02 -6.46
N LEU A 6 -7.16 -18.69 -6.32
CA LEU A 6 -6.78 -17.80 -7.42
C LEU A 6 -5.26 -17.74 -7.54
N GLU A 7 -4.75 -17.94 -8.76
CA GLU A 7 -3.33 -17.84 -9.06
C GLU A 7 -2.94 -16.37 -9.11
N VAL A 8 -2.21 -15.91 -8.08
CA VAL A 8 -1.68 -14.55 -8.02
C VAL A 8 -0.21 -14.56 -8.40
N THR A 9 0.13 -13.81 -9.45
CA THR A 9 1.52 -13.58 -9.84
C THR A 9 1.87 -12.12 -9.65
N SER A 10 3.13 -11.86 -9.30
CA SER A 10 3.65 -10.50 -9.10
C SER A 10 4.96 -10.34 -9.87
N LYS A 11 4.97 -9.40 -10.82
CA LYS A 11 6.16 -8.96 -11.52
C LYS A 11 6.71 -7.71 -10.83
N VAL A 12 7.95 -7.78 -10.35
CA VAL A 12 8.67 -6.62 -9.82
C VAL A 12 9.13 -5.74 -10.99
N LEU A 13 8.85 -4.45 -10.91
CA LEU A 13 9.31 -3.43 -11.87
C LEU A 13 10.49 -2.65 -11.33
N GLU A 14 10.45 -2.34 -10.04
CA GLU A 14 11.42 -1.53 -9.33
C GLU A 14 11.49 -2.05 -7.89
N HIS A 15 12.70 -2.17 -7.36
CA HIS A 15 12.96 -2.57 -5.98
C HIS A 15 14.32 -2.04 -5.55
N GLU A 16 14.32 -0.93 -4.82
CA GLU A 16 15.56 -0.22 -4.50
C GLU A 16 15.47 0.58 -3.20
N LEU A 17 16.63 0.81 -2.60
CA LEU A 17 16.80 1.69 -1.46
C LEU A 17 16.96 3.13 -1.93
N VAL A 18 16.01 3.99 -1.58
CA VAL A 18 15.97 5.40 -2.00
C VAL A 18 15.90 6.32 -0.80
N GLU A 19 16.33 7.57 -0.99
CA GLU A 19 15.98 8.63 -0.04
C GLU A 19 14.47 8.83 -0.03
N SER A 20 13.89 8.95 1.16
CA SER A 20 12.44 9.03 1.30
C SER A 20 11.93 10.35 0.70
N PRO A 21 11.01 10.33 -0.29
CA PRO A 21 10.40 11.55 -0.79
C PRO A 21 9.67 12.31 0.31
N ALA A 22 9.51 13.63 0.19
CA ALA A 22 8.94 14.48 1.25
C ALA A 22 7.58 13.96 1.77
N ARG A 23 6.66 13.60 0.88
CA ARG A 23 5.35 13.02 1.24
C ARG A 23 5.50 11.73 2.05
N ILE A 24 6.41 10.85 1.63
CA ILE A 24 6.68 9.57 2.29
C ILE A 24 7.31 9.78 3.67
N ARG A 25 8.22 10.76 3.81
CA ARG A 25 8.79 11.13 5.11
C ARG A 25 7.71 11.54 6.10
N THR A 26 6.79 12.40 5.68
CA THR A 26 5.68 12.84 6.53
C THR A 26 4.80 11.66 6.95
N LEU A 27 4.37 10.83 5.98
CA LEU A 27 3.48 9.70 6.24
C LEU A 27 4.12 8.62 7.14
N LEU A 28 5.43 8.39 6.97
CA LEU A 28 6.18 7.40 7.73
C LEU A 28 6.91 7.97 8.95
N LYS A 29 6.67 9.24 9.29
CA LYS A 29 7.29 9.94 10.43
C LYS A 29 8.83 9.81 10.42
N LEU A 30 9.42 10.02 9.25
CA LEU A 30 10.87 9.95 9.03
C LEU A 30 11.49 11.33 9.04
N THR A 31 12.74 11.42 9.49
CA THR A 31 13.58 12.60 9.37
C THR A 31 14.26 12.69 8.00
N GLU A 32 14.84 13.85 7.70
CA GLU A 32 15.58 14.05 6.46
C GLU A 32 16.79 13.11 6.37
N GLY A 33 17.10 12.64 5.16
CA GLY A 33 18.17 11.66 4.91
C GLY A 33 17.81 10.21 5.24
N GLN A 34 16.71 9.94 5.96
CA GLN A 34 16.26 8.57 6.18
C GLN A 34 15.77 7.93 4.87
N LYS A 35 16.13 6.66 4.69
CA LYS A 35 15.87 5.89 3.47
C LYS A 35 14.69 4.94 3.63
N VAL A 36 14.05 4.65 2.50
CA VAL A 36 13.00 3.65 2.37
C VAL A 36 13.35 2.71 1.23
N VAL A 37 12.88 1.47 1.32
CA VAL A 37 12.87 0.57 0.17
C VAL A 37 11.59 0.81 -0.61
N LYS A 38 11.73 1.31 -1.83
CA LYS A 38 10.63 1.48 -2.78
C LYS A 38 10.48 0.21 -3.59
N THR A 39 9.25 -0.30 -3.69
CA THR A 39 8.93 -1.47 -4.50
C THR A 39 7.71 -1.21 -5.37
N SER A 40 7.88 -1.25 -6.69
CA SER A 40 6.76 -1.16 -7.64
C SER A 40 6.53 -2.50 -8.35
N ARG A 41 5.27 -2.90 -8.45
CA ARG A 41 4.88 -4.24 -8.97
C ARG A 41 3.63 -4.18 -9.83
N LEU A 42 3.59 -5.06 -10.82
CA LEU A 42 2.37 -5.45 -11.53
C LEU A 42 1.87 -6.76 -10.93
N ARG A 43 0.58 -6.84 -10.62
CA ARG A 43 -0.02 -8.08 -10.15
C ARG A 43 -1.10 -8.56 -11.09
N SER A 44 -1.05 -9.86 -11.37
CA SER A 44 -2.04 -10.55 -12.18
C SER A 44 -2.77 -11.59 -11.35
N VAL A 45 -4.04 -11.80 -11.66
CA VAL A 45 -4.88 -12.85 -11.09
C VAL A 45 -5.39 -13.70 -12.25
N ASN A 46 -5.15 -15.01 -12.22
CA ASN A 46 -5.50 -15.92 -13.31
C ASN A 46 -5.00 -15.42 -14.68
N LYS A 47 -3.74 -14.96 -14.72
CA LYS A 47 -3.04 -14.38 -15.89
C LYS A 47 -3.59 -13.03 -16.40
N GLU A 48 -4.60 -12.46 -15.75
CA GLU A 48 -5.09 -11.12 -16.08
C GLU A 48 -4.42 -10.06 -15.22
N LEU A 49 -3.85 -9.03 -15.83
CA LEU A 49 -3.29 -7.89 -15.11
C LEU A 49 -4.42 -7.10 -14.44
N VAL A 50 -4.36 -6.98 -13.09
CA VAL A 50 -5.44 -6.38 -12.29
C VAL A 50 -5.03 -5.16 -11.50
N MET A 51 -3.75 -5.02 -11.14
CA MET A 51 -3.28 -3.87 -10.37
C MET A 51 -1.81 -3.55 -10.59
N PHE A 52 -1.49 -2.27 -10.42
CA PHE A 52 -0.16 -1.71 -10.31
C PHE A 52 -0.01 -1.17 -8.88
N THR A 53 1.09 -1.46 -8.22
CA THR A 53 1.29 -1.10 -6.80
C THR A 53 2.65 -0.48 -6.59
N THR A 54 2.75 0.47 -5.66
CA THR A 54 4.00 0.99 -5.12
C THR A 54 3.96 0.90 -3.60
N ALA A 55 5.01 0.38 -3.00
CA ALA A 55 5.19 0.33 -1.55
C ALA A 55 6.48 1.04 -1.17
N TYR A 56 6.46 1.81 -0.08
CA TYR A 56 7.62 2.39 0.57
C TYR A 56 7.71 1.81 1.98
N VAL A 57 8.81 1.12 2.27
CA VAL A 57 9.04 0.49 3.57
C VAL A 57 10.25 1.11 4.23
N ARG A 58 10.13 1.43 5.51
CA ARG A 58 11.23 1.92 6.35
C ARG A 58 12.44 0.99 6.33
N SER A 59 13.56 1.48 5.82
CA SER A 59 14.79 0.67 5.70
C SER A 59 15.48 0.44 7.05
N ASP A 60 15.33 1.36 8.00
CA ASP A 60 15.86 1.26 9.36
C ASP A 60 15.23 0.10 10.16
N LEU A 61 13.98 -0.25 9.84
CA LEU A 61 13.29 -1.40 10.42
C LEU A 61 13.54 -2.70 9.63
N CYS A 62 13.90 -2.58 8.35
CA CYS A 62 14.01 -3.71 7.42
C CYS A 62 15.37 -3.70 6.70
N ALA A 63 16.47 -3.75 7.46
CA ALA A 63 17.81 -3.68 6.88
C ALA A 63 18.05 -4.80 5.84
N GLY A 64 18.49 -4.41 4.64
CA GLY A 64 18.74 -5.33 3.53
C GLY A 64 17.49 -5.77 2.76
N LEU A 65 16.32 -5.16 3.02
CA LEU A 65 15.08 -5.47 2.31
C LEU A 65 15.19 -5.24 0.80
N GLU A 66 16.00 -4.28 0.35
CA GLU A 66 16.27 -4.02 -1.07
C GLU A 66 16.94 -5.20 -1.81
N LYS A 67 17.44 -6.19 -1.05
CA LYS A 67 18.08 -7.40 -1.58
C LYS A 67 17.16 -8.62 -1.53
N ASP A 68 15.96 -8.49 -0.96
CA ASP A 68 14.98 -9.58 -0.93
C ASP A 68 14.28 -9.74 -2.27
N ASP A 69 14.00 -11.00 -2.64
CA ASP A 69 13.13 -11.28 -3.77
C ASP A 69 11.65 -11.19 -3.36
N LEU A 70 10.95 -10.25 -3.98
CA LEU A 70 9.50 -10.04 -3.84
C LEU A 70 8.70 -10.62 -5.02
N THR A 71 9.34 -11.34 -5.93
CA THR A 71 8.69 -12.04 -7.03
C THR A 71 7.78 -13.14 -6.49
N ASN A 72 6.48 -13.06 -6.83
CA ASN A 72 5.44 -13.98 -6.34
C ASN A 72 5.36 -14.15 -4.80
N ARG A 73 5.95 -13.22 -4.04
CA ARG A 73 5.98 -13.21 -2.58
C ARG A 73 5.20 -12.03 -2.02
N SER A 74 4.43 -12.27 -0.97
CA SER A 74 3.75 -11.20 -0.24
C SER A 74 4.77 -10.38 0.55
N LEU A 75 4.71 -9.05 0.42
CA LEU A 75 5.52 -8.16 1.25
C LEU A 75 5.22 -8.38 2.73
N TYR A 76 3.95 -8.54 3.11
CA TYR A 76 3.56 -8.71 4.52
C TYR A 76 4.07 -10.04 5.10
N GLN A 77 4.11 -11.10 4.28
CA GLN A 77 4.72 -12.36 4.72
C GLN A 77 6.22 -12.19 4.94
N LEU A 78 6.92 -11.49 4.04
CA LEU A 78 8.35 -11.21 4.21
C LEU A 78 8.62 -10.38 5.48
N LEU A 79 7.85 -9.31 5.72
CA LEU A 79 7.97 -8.47 6.93
C LEU A 79 7.78 -9.29 8.21
N TRP A 80 6.80 -10.20 8.22
CA TRP A 80 6.57 -11.08 9.36
C TRP A 80 7.69 -12.12 9.53
N ASP A 81 8.01 -12.87 8.49
CA ASP A 81 8.86 -14.07 8.58
C ASP A 81 10.33 -13.71 8.80
N ARG A 82 10.85 -12.73 8.04
CA ARG A 82 12.27 -12.36 8.06
C ARG A 82 12.54 -11.26 9.08
N TYR A 83 11.72 -10.22 9.09
CA TYR A 83 11.97 -9.01 9.90
C TYR A 83 11.28 -9.06 11.26
N ARG A 84 10.41 -10.04 11.51
CA ARG A 84 9.62 -10.17 12.75
C ARG A 84 8.73 -8.95 13.00
N LEU A 85 8.32 -8.28 11.93
CA LEU A 85 7.47 -7.10 11.97
C LEU A 85 6.03 -7.48 11.70
N LYS A 86 5.22 -7.43 12.76
CA LYS A 86 3.78 -7.65 12.70
C LYS A 86 3.06 -6.32 12.51
N ILE A 87 2.38 -6.17 11.38
CA ILE A 87 1.45 -5.06 11.16
C ILE A 87 0.28 -5.21 12.16
N SER A 88 0.09 -4.21 13.00
CA SER A 88 -0.97 -4.18 14.02
C SER A 88 -2.18 -3.36 13.57
N TYR A 89 -1.95 -2.33 12.78
CA TYR A 89 -3.01 -1.43 12.31
C TYR A 89 -2.70 -0.96 10.88
N GLY A 90 -3.73 -0.73 10.09
CA GLY A 90 -3.61 -0.12 8.78
C GLY A 90 -4.79 0.80 8.52
N HIS A 91 -4.50 2.03 8.12
CA HIS A 91 -5.51 2.93 7.58
C HIS A 91 -5.50 2.82 6.05
N ARG A 92 -6.68 2.76 5.41
CA ARG A 92 -6.84 2.64 3.96
C ARG A 92 -7.92 3.58 3.48
N THR A 93 -7.66 4.27 2.38
CA THR A 93 -8.65 5.05 1.65
C THR A 93 -8.82 4.44 0.25
N LEU A 94 -10.00 4.62 -0.34
CA LEU A 94 -10.29 4.21 -1.71
C LEU A 94 -10.91 5.39 -2.45
N GLU A 95 -10.46 5.61 -3.68
CA GLU A 95 -10.94 6.68 -4.54
C GLU A 95 -11.10 6.16 -5.98
N ALA A 96 -12.16 6.60 -6.67
CA ALA A 96 -12.29 6.38 -8.10
C ALA A 96 -11.49 7.46 -8.85
N VAL A 97 -10.52 7.05 -9.68
CA VAL A 97 -9.66 7.96 -10.43
C VAL A 97 -9.65 7.60 -11.91
N ALA A 98 -9.41 8.59 -12.77
CA ALA A 98 -9.16 8.35 -14.19
C ALA A 98 -7.66 8.07 -14.40
N ALA A 99 -7.32 6.99 -15.10
CA ALA A 99 -5.93 6.63 -15.39
C ALA A 99 -5.20 7.78 -16.11
N SER A 100 -4.07 8.23 -15.56
CA SER A 100 -3.14 9.08 -16.29
C SER A 100 -2.43 8.28 -17.40
N LYS A 101 -1.51 8.91 -18.13
CA LYS A 101 -0.69 8.19 -19.10
C LYS A 101 0.12 7.07 -18.42
N TYR A 102 0.69 7.35 -17.25
CA TYR A 102 1.58 6.41 -16.59
C TYR A 102 0.84 5.14 -16.14
N GLU A 103 -0.29 5.29 -15.43
CA GLU A 103 -1.07 4.11 -15.00
C GLU A 103 -1.67 3.37 -16.18
N ALA A 104 -2.12 4.08 -17.22
CA ALA A 104 -2.67 3.47 -18.43
C ALA A 104 -1.64 2.56 -19.12
N ASP A 105 -0.40 3.05 -19.29
CA ASP A 105 0.68 2.29 -19.88
C ASP A 105 1.06 1.08 -19.01
N MET A 106 1.15 1.26 -17.68
CA MET A 106 1.46 0.17 -16.74
C MET A 106 0.37 -0.92 -16.72
N LEU A 107 -0.91 -0.52 -16.71
CA LEU A 107 -2.06 -1.43 -16.60
C LEU A 107 -2.56 -1.94 -17.94
N LYS A 108 -2.00 -1.47 -19.06
CA LYS A 108 -2.42 -1.81 -20.43
C LYS A 108 -3.91 -1.52 -20.65
N VAL A 109 -4.34 -0.34 -20.24
CA VAL A 109 -5.70 0.17 -20.42
C VAL A 109 -5.69 1.48 -21.20
N PRO A 110 -6.79 1.88 -21.85
CA PRO A 110 -6.89 3.22 -22.42
C PRO A 110 -6.64 4.33 -21.37
N ARG A 111 -6.11 5.47 -21.82
CA ARG A 111 -6.05 6.67 -20.97
C ARG A 111 -7.45 7.02 -20.49
N ARG A 112 -7.55 7.54 -19.26
CA ARG A 112 -8.81 7.89 -18.59
C ARG A 112 -9.73 6.71 -18.24
N SER A 113 -9.29 5.45 -18.43
CA SER A 113 -10.01 4.31 -17.86
C SER A 113 -10.20 4.49 -16.36
N LEU A 114 -11.36 4.08 -15.83
CA LEU A 114 -11.67 4.21 -14.42
C LEU A 114 -10.90 3.16 -13.61
N LEU A 115 -10.16 3.65 -12.63
CA LEU A 115 -9.38 2.84 -11.69
C LEU A 115 -9.92 3.09 -10.29
N VAL A 116 -9.70 2.11 -9.40
CA VAL A 116 -9.80 2.34 -7.97
C VAL A 116 -8.38 2.55 -7.45
N TYR A 117 -8.09 3.78 -7.07
CA TYR A 117 -6.89 4.13 -6.33
C TYR A 117 -7.09 3.81 -4.86
N LEU A 118 -6.12 3.12 -4.28
CA LEU A 118 -6.08 2.78 -2.86
C LEU A 118 -4.75 3.26 -2.33
N GLU A 119 -4.79 3.97 -1.20
CA GLU A 119 -3.59 4.23 -0.42
C GLU A 119 -3.74 3.71 1.00
N SER A 120 -2.62 3.37 1.63
CA SER A 120 -2.57 2.81 2.97
C SER A 120 -1.33 3.24 3.71
N VAL A 121 -1.48 3.52 5.01
CA VAL A 121 -0.37 3.52 5.96
C VAL A 121 -0.58 2.35 6.91
N SER A 122 0.42 1.47 7.00
CA SER A 122 0.45 0.35 7.93
C SER A 122 1.41 0.65 9.07
N SER A 123 1.02 0.30 10.29
CA SER A 123 1.78 0.56 11.52
C SER A 123 1.95 -0.69 12.37
N LEU A 124 3.06 -0.71 13.12
CA LEU A 124 3.34 -1.71 14.15
C LEU A 124 2.51 -1.47 15.41
N GLU A 125 2.61 -2.40 16.35
CA GLU A 125 2.17 -2.17 17.73
C GLU A 125 2.90 -0.95 18.31
N GLY A 126 2.19 -0.08 19.03
CA GLY A 126 2.72 1.21 19.49
C GLY A 126 2.65 2.34 18.45
N GLY A 127 2.01 2.12 17.30
CA GLY A 127 1.65 3.20 16.37
C GLY A 127 2.77 3.68 15.45
N THR A 128 3.91 3.00 15.42
CA THR A 128 5.02 3.34 14.52
C THR A 128 4.66 2.97 13.07
N PRO A 129 4.55 3.93 12.14
CA PRO A 129 4.28 3.63 10.73
C PRO A 129 5.49 2.94 10.11
N ILE A 130 5.25 1.86 9.37
CA ILE A 130 6.27 1.01 8.76
C ILE A 130 6.20 1.02 7.23
N GLU A 131 4.99 1.10 6.67
CA GLU A 131 4.75 1.01 5.23
C GLU A 131 3.76 2.09 4.79
N TYR A 132 4.08 2.75 3.68
CA TYR A 132 3.09 3.42 2.86
C TYR A 132 2.89 2.63 1.56
N PHE A 133 1.65 2.40 1.19
CA PHE A 133 1.29 1.56 0.05
C PHE A 133 0.26 2.27 -0.81
N GLU A 134 0.51 2.32 -2.12
CA GLU A 134 -0.40 2.81 -3.14
C GLU A 134 -0.70 1.70 -4.13
N ALA A 135 -1.93 1.63 -4.61
CA ALA A 135 -2.35 0.67 -5.61
C ALA A 135 -3.45 1.22 -6.52
N TRP A 136 -3.23 1.04 -7.82
CA TRP A 136 -4.20 1.33 -8.86
C TRP A 136 -4.79 0.01 -9.34
N HIS A 137 -6.06 -0.21 -9.01
CA HIS A 137 -6.80 -1.39 -9.40
C HIS A 137 -7.65 -1.09 -10.63
N ARG A 138 -7.65 -2.01 -11.58
CA ARG A 138 -8.53 -1.96 -12.74
C ARG A 138 -9.99 -2.07 -12.32
N GLY A 139 -10.77 -0.99 -12.50
CA GLY A 139 -12.19 -0.96 -12.15
C GLY A 139 -13.03 -1.97 -12.94
N ASP A 140 -12.59 -2.35 -14.13
CA ASP A 140 -13.23 -3.37 -14.98
C ASP A 140 -12.92 -4.82 -14.54
N ARG A 141 -11.96 -5.02 -13.62
CA ARG A 141 -11.49 -6.36 -13.20
C ARG A 141 -11.49 -6.59 -11.68
N CYS A 142 -11.68 -5.55 -10.89
CA CYS A 142 -11.60 -5.62 -9.43
C CYS A 142 -12.89 -5.13 -8.78
N LYS A 143 -13.31 -5.84 -7.73
CA LYS A 143 -14.36 -5.42 -6.81
C LYS A 143 -13.83 -5.44 -5.39
N PHE A 144 -14.23 -4.44 -4.61
CA PHE A 144 -13.97 -4.37 -3.18
C PHE A 144 -15.23 -4.81 -2.44
N ALA A 145 -15.08 -5.74 -1.51
CA ALA A 145 -16.14 -6.15 -0.61
C ALA A 145 -15.77 -5.69 0.79
N ILE A 146 -16.69 -4.98 1.44
CA ILE A 146 -16.56 -4.51 2.81
C ILE A 146 -17.74 -5.10 3.58
N GLU A 147 -17.44 -5.86 4.62
CA GLU A 147 -18.45 -6.41 5.53
C GLU A 147 -18.51 -5.52 6.77
N LEU A 148 -19.72 -5.03 7.07
CA LEU A 148 -19.96 -4.27 8.28
C LEU A 148 -20.44 -5.22 9.37
N VAL A 149 -19.88 -5.07 10.57
CA VAL A 149 -20.32 -5.81 11.76
C VAL A 149 -20.90 -4.83 12.79
N PRO A 150 -21.82 -5.27 13.66
CA PRO A 150 -22.38 -4.41 14.70
C PRO A 150 -21.31 -3.73 15.56
N ALA A 151 -21.54 -2.47 15.94
CA ALA A 151 -20.56 -1.63 16.63
C ALA A 151 -20.12 -2.19 17.99
N GLU A 152 -20.99 -2.94 18.67
CA GLU A 152 -20.68 -3.61 19.94
C GLU A 152 -19.56 -4.66 19.77
N LYS A 153 -19.47 -5.27 18.59
CA LYS A 153 -18.39 -6.20 18.23
C LYS A 153 -17.12 -5.48 17.78
N MET A 154 -17.19 -4.20 17.39
CA MET A 154 -16.04 -3.41 16.95
C MET A 154 -15.19 -2.88 18.12
N LYS A 155 -15.77 -2.66 19.31
CA LYS A 155 -15.04 -2.17 20.51
C LYS A 155 -13.90 -3.08 20.97
N LYS A 156 -13.89 -4.35 20.56
CA LYS A 156 -12.80 -5.31 20.86
C LYS A 156 -11.63 -5.26 19.88
N VAL A 157 -11.75 -4.54 18.76
CA VAL A 157 -10.80 -4.57 17.63
C VAL A 157 -10.03 -3.25 17.47
N ILE A 158 -10.53 -2.15 18.04
CA ILE A 158 -9.89 -0.83 17.94
C ILE A 158 -8.98 -0.63 19.15
N SER A 159 -7.66 -0.78 18.95
CA SER A 159 -6.69 -0.28 19.94
C SER A 159 -6.65 1.25 19.91
N PRO A 160 -6.56 1.93 21.08
CA PRO A 160 -6.65 3.36 21.19
C PRO A 160 -5.30 3.97 20.79
N HIS A 161 -5.17 4.41 19.54
CA HIS A 161 -4.27 5.52 19.25
C HIS A 161 -5.10 6.73 18.89
N GLY A 162 -4.72 7.83 19.54
CA GLY A 162 -5.60 8.93 19.90
C GLY A 162 -6.28 9.59 18.73
N GLN A 163 -7.33 10.33 19.07
CA GLN A 163 -8.01 11.28 18.20
C GLN A 163 -7.05 12.39 17.74
N ASP A 164 -6.01 12.06 17.00
CA ASP A 164 -5.17 13.05 16.35
C ASP A 164 -5.85 13.40 15.02
N SER A 165 -6.85 14.29 15.11
CA SER A 165 -7.61 14.86 14.00
C SER A 165 -6.73 15.56 12.95
N THR A 166 -5.47 15.82 13.31
CA THR A 166 -4.45 16.43 12.47
C THR A 166 -3.99 15.50 11.33
N PHE A 167 -3.85 14.20 11.59
CA PHE A 167 -3.52 13.22 10.55
C PHE A 167 -4.62 13.15 9.48
N TRP A 168 -5.89 13.13 9.92
CA TRP A 168 -7.07 13.10 9.04
C TRP A 168 -7.15 14.32 8.11
N SER A 169 -6.78 15.49 8.62
CA SER A 169 -6.72 16.73 7.83
C SER A 169 -5.62 16.70 6.77
N SER A 170 -4.49 16.03 7.05
CA SER A 170 -3.35 15.96 6.13
C SER A 170 -3.57 15.01 4.94
N VAL A 171 -4.39 13.96 5.12
CA VAL A 171 -4.72 12.96 4.08
C VAL A 171 -5.85 13.46 3.18
N ALA A 172 -6.81 14.24 3.71
CA ALA A 172 -7.92 14.79 2.94
C ALA A 172 -7.52 15.90 1.93
N SER A 173 -6.32 16.48 2.07
CA SER A 173 -5.89 17.66 1.31
C SER A 173 -5.08 17.34 0.04
N THR A 174 -5.62 16.50 -0.85
CA THR A 174 -5.11 16.44 -2.25
C THR A 174 -6.22 16.66 -3.28
N LYS A 175 -7.13 17.60 -2.98
CA LYS A 175 -7.77 18.39 -4.05
C LYS A 175 -7.07 19.75 -4.13
N GLN A 176 -5.90 19.79 -4.76
CA GLN A 176 -5.41 21.04 -5.34
C GLN A 176 -4.62 20.76 -6.62
N LYS A 177 -5.24 21.19 -7.73
CA LYS A 177 -4.66 21.52 -9.04
C LYS A 177 -4.12 20.36 -9.88
N LEU A 178 -4.99 19.83 -10.75
CA LEU A 178 -4.84 19.89 -12.22
C LEU A 178 -6.17 19.53 -12.89
#